data_AF-A0A0M9YXN8-F1
#
_entry.id   AF-A0A0M9YXN8-F1
#
_cell.length_a   1.000
_cell.length_b   1.000
_cell.length_c   1.000
_cell.angle_alpha   90.00
_cell.angle_beta   90.00
_cell.angle_gamma   90.00
#
_symmetry.space_group_name_H-M   'P 1'
#
loop_
_entity.id
_entity.type
_entity.pdbx_description
1 polymer ?
#
loop_
_entity_poly.entity_id
_entity_poly.type
_entity_poly.pdbx_seq_one_letter_code
_entity_poly.pdbx_strand_id
1 'polypeptide(L)'
;MRKHTLTTETVQEAVEELLAQAAEAGKAATVTALANRLGVKRQTLYRDFDAAVTDFLSQDAVRRTRQPRPPKDPASDRETVARLRREKDELTRHLHIYEDHIRRLTIENAKLTAEVERLTAVPRLSAFRASQDQ
;
A
#
# COMPACT_ATOMS: atom_id res chain seq x y z
N MET A 1 25.41 21.94 23.41
CA MET A 1 25.26 21.76 21.94
C MET A 1 25.58 20.31 21.61
N ARG A 2 24.59 19.47 21.27
CA ARG A 2 24.86 18.07 20.86
C ARG A 2 25.45 18.12 19.45
N LYS A 3 26.75 17.80 19.32
CA LYS A 3 27.41 17.62 18.03
C LYS A 3 26.73 16.43 17.35
N HIS A 4 25.93 16.68 16.32
CA HIS A 4 25.54 15.61 15.42
C HIS A 4 26.80 15.16 14.67
N THR A 5 27.01 13.85 14.55
CA THR A 5 28.12 13.23 13.79
C THR A 5 27.95 13.36 12.27
N LEU A 6 26.96 14.13 11.82
CA LEU A 6 26.74 14.39 10.40
C LEU A 6 27.84 15.31 9.89
N THR A 7 28.55 14.85 8.87
CA THR A 7 29.49 15.67 8.11
C THR A 7 28.76 16.27 6.92
N THR A 8 29.24 17.41 6.42
CA THR A 8 28.70 18.03 5.20
C THR A 8 28.70 17.06 4.01
N GLU A 9 29.72 16.20 3.93
CA GLU A 9 29.85 15.15 2.92
C GLU A 9 28.69 14.14 2.98
N THR A 10 28.33 13.63 4.17
CA THR A 10 27.19 12.71 4.33
C THR A 10 25.85 13.34 3.93
N VAL A 11 25.69 14.65 4.16
CA VAL A 11 24.48 15.38 3.75
C VAL A 11 24.43 15.53 2.24
N GLN A 12 25.56 15.79 1.60
CA GLN A 12 25.66 15.99 0.16
C GLN A 12 25.42 14.69 -0.62
N GLU A 13 26.00 13.57 -0.17
CA GLU A 13 25.73 12.25 -0.74
C GLU A 13 24.23 11.90 -0.65
N ALA A 14 23.62 12.10 0.52
CA ALA A 14 22.19 11.87 0.72
C ALA A 14 21.30 12.78 -0.16
N VAL A 15 21.76 14.00 -0.47
CA VAL A 15 21.10 14.92 -1.40
C VAL A 15 21.16 14.38 -2.83
N GLU A 16 22.33 13.96 -3.30
CA GLU A 16 22.51 13.42 -4.66
C GLU A 16 21.65 12.18 -4.89
N GLU A 17 21.67 11.24 -3.95
CA GLU A 17 20.84 10.04 -4.00
C GLU A 17 19.34 10.37 -4.00
N LEU A 18 18.91 11.30 -3.15
CA LEU A 18 17.51 11.70 -3.07
C LEU A 18 17.05 12.37 -4.37
N LEU A 19 17.90 13.18 -4.99
CA LEU A 19 17.61 13.83 -6.27
C LEU A 19 17.56 12.81 -7.42
N ALA A 20 18.39 11.76 -7.39
CA ALA A 20 18.33 10.66 -8.36
C ALA A 20 17.03 9.84 -8.20
N GLN A 21 16.68 9.45 -6.98
CA GLN A 21 15.45 8.71 -6.70
C GLN A 21 14.19 9.52 -7.02
N ALA A 22 14.21 10.82 -6.76
CA ALA A 22 13.12 11.73 -7.11
C ALA A 22 12.92 11.81 -8.64
N ALA A 23 14.01 11.78 -9.41
CA ALA A 23 13.96 11.77 -10.87
C ALA A 23 13.32 10.48 -11.42
N GLU A 24 13.73 9.31 -10.90
CA GLU A 24 13.14 8.02 -11.29
C GLU A 24 11.65 7.91 -10.94
N ALA A 25 11.28 8.39 -9.76
CA ALA A 25 9.90 8.34 -9.29
C ALA A 25 8.99 9.43 -9.87
N GLY A 26 9.55 10.41 -10.59
CA GLY A 26 8.84 11.61 -11.05
C GLY A 26 8.23 12.44 -9.90
N LYS A 27 8.82 12.35 -8.70
CA LYS A 27 8.31 12.99 -7.47
C LYS A 27 9.23 14.10 -7.01
N ALA A 28 8.65 15.00 -6.23
CA ALA A 28 9.37 16.08 -5.58
C ALA A 28 10.35 15.57 -4.51
N ALA A 29 11.64 15.90 -4.63
CA ALA A 29 12.55 15.75 -3.50
C ALA A 29 12.17 16.78 -2.41
N THR A 30 12.06 16.35 -1.15
CA THR A 30 11.66 17.24 -0.04
C THR A 30 12.66 17.21 1.09
N VAL A 31 12.80 18.33 1.80
CA VAL A 31 13.67 18.45 2.98
C VAL A 31 13.23 17.46 4.08
N THR A 32 11.94 17.11 4.14
CA THR A 32 11.44 16.08 5.05
C THR A 32 11.95 14.69 4.68
N ALA A 33 11.97 14.33 3.40
CA ALA A 33 12.54 13.06 2.95
C ALA A 33 14.05 13.00 3.21
N LEU A 34 14.77 14.12 3.01
CA LEU A 34 16.18 14.24 3.35
C LEU A 34 16.43 14.05 4.85
N ALA A 35 15.61 14.70 5.69
CA ALA A 35 15.68 14.58 7.15
C ALA A 35 15.44 13.14 7.62
N ASN A 36 14.43 12.46 7.06
CA ASN A 36 14.14 11.07 7.35
C ASN A 36 15.29 10.13 6.94
N ARG A 37 15.91 10.37 5.77
CA ARG A 37 17.04 9.57 5.29
C ARG A 37 18.27 9.71 6.18
N LEU A 38 18.54 10.92 6.66
CA LEU A 38 19.65 11.23 7.56
C LEU A 38 19.34 10.94 9.04
N GLY A 39 18.13 10.47 9.37
CA GLY A 39 17.72 10.17 10.74
C GLY A 39 17.71 11.39 11.67
N VAL A 40 17.56 12.60 11.13
CA VAL A 40 17.57 13.85 11.90
C VAL A 40 16.28 14.64 11.76
N LYS A 41 16.05 15.55 12.71
CA LYS A 41 14.93 16.49 12.62
C LYS A 41 15.21 17.52 11.54
N ARG A 42 14.15 17.93 10.82
CA ARG A 42 14.22 18.99 9.80
C ARG A 42 14.84 20.29 10.31
N GLN A 43 14.59 20.63 11.59
CA GLN A 43 15.19 21.79 12.26
C GLN A 43 16.72 21.71 12.33
N THR A 44 17.30 20.52 12.50
CA THR A 44 18.75 20.32 12.51
C THR A 44 19.35 20.66 11.16
N LEU A 45 18.70 20.27 10.05
CA LEU A 45 19.16 20.59 8.70
C LEU A 45 19.16 22.10 8.43
N TYR A 46 18.09 22.81 8.80
CA TYR A 46 18.04 24.27 8.62
C TYR A 46 19.00 25.04 9.54
N ARG A 47 19.33 24.50 10.72
CA ARG A 47 20.22 25.20 11.66
C ARG A 47 21.69 24.98 11.31
N ASP A 48 22.07 23.74 11.02
CA ASP A 48 23.47 23.34 10.92
C ASP A 48 23.94 23.20 9.46
N PHE A 49 23.02 23.08 8.49
CA PHE A 49 23.30 22.81 7.07
C PHE A 49 22.44 23.67 6.12
N ASP A 50 22.16 24.93 6.48
CA ASP A 50 21.26 25.82 5.73
C ASP A 50 21.68 26.01 4.26
N ALA A 51 22.99 26.18 4.02
CA ALA A 51 23.55 26.29 2.67
C ALA A 51 23.24 25.04 1.82
N ALA A 52 23.45 23.84 2.39
CA ALA A 52 23.16 22.58 1.69
C ALA A 52 21.66 22.40 1.41
N VAL A 53 20.78 22.84 2.33
CA VAL A 53 19.33 22.80 2.11
C VAL A 53 18.90 23.78 1.01
N THR A 54 19.50 24.98 0.98
CA THR A 54 19.22 26.00 -0.04
C THR A 54 19.68 25.55 -1.42
N ASP A 55 20.89 24.97 -1.50
CA ASP A 55 21.43 24.41 -2.75
C ASP A 55 20.58 23.23 -3.23
N PHE A 56 20.18 22.33 -2.32
CA PHE A 56 19.28 21.22 -2.62
C PHE A 56 17.95 21.67 -3.22
N LEU A 57 17.29 22.66 -2.61
CA LEU A 57 16.02 23.19 -3.11
C LEU A 57 16.19 23.88 -4.47
N SER A 58 17.30 24.58 -4.67
CA SER A 58 17.62 25.24 -5.93
C SER A 58 17.88 24.22 -7.06
N GLN A 59 18.64 23.16 -6.77
CA GLN A 59 18.92 22.09 -7.72
C GLN A 59 17.66 21.32 -8.11
N ASP A 60 16.79 20.99 -7.15
CA ASP A 60 15.51 20.36 -7.42
C ASP A 60 14.58 21.27 -8.25
N ALA A 61 14.55 22.57 -7.98
CA ALA A 61 13.79 23.53 -8.78
C ALA A 61 14.26 23.60 -10.24
N VAL A 62 15.58 23.69 -10.47
CA VAL A 62 16.17 23.69 -11.82
C VAL A 62 15.93 22.35 -12.54
N ARG A 63 15.97 21.23 -11.82
CA ARG A 63 15.65 19.92 -12.41
C ARG A 63 14.19 19.84 -12.86
N ARG A 64 13.26 20.33 -12.05
CA ARG A 64 11.82 20.33 -12.38
C ARG A 64 11.46 21.26 -13.54
N THR A 65 12.20 22.34 -13.76
CA THR A 65 11.99 23.18 -14.95
C THR A 65 12.52 22.52 -16.22
N ARG A 66 13.56 21.68 -16.12
CA ARG A 66 14.15 20.95 -17.26
C ARG A 66 13.41 19.65 -17.60
N GLN A 67 12.78 19.00 -16.62
CA GLN A 67 11.94 17.84 -16.85
C GLN A 67 10.49 18.29 -17.04
N PRO A 68 9.95 18.28 -18.27
CA PRO A 68 8.52 18.50 -18.46
C PRO A 68 7.78 17.39 -17.72
N ARG A 69 7.03 17.78 -16.68
CA ARG A 69 6.12 16.86 -16.01
C ARG A 69 5.19 16.29 -17.08
N PRO A 70 5.00 14.97 -17.18
CA PRO A 70 4.05 14.43 -18.13
C PRO A 70 2.70 15.12 -17.90
N PRO A 71 2.02 15.60 -18.96
CA PRO A 71 0.77 16.30 -18.81
C PRO A 71 -0.19 15.38 -18.05
N LYS A 72 -0.56 15.79 -16.85
CA LYS A 72 -1.54 15.09 -16.04
C LYS A 72 -2.89 15.32 -16.70
N ASP A 73 -3.37 14.34 -17.47
CA ASP A 73 -4.68 14.43 -18.11
C ASP A 73 -5.78 14.23 -17.04
N PRO A 74 -6.44 15.30 -16.59
CA PRO A 74 -7.42 15.21 -15.52
C PRO A 74 -8.69 14.49 -15.98
N ALA A 75 -8.93 14.37 -17.30
CA ALA A 75 -10.05 13.65 -17.86
C ALA A 75 -9.81 12.14 -17.76
N SER A 76 -8.61 11.68 -18.13
CA SER A 76 -8.17 10.27 -18.02
C SER A 76 -8.21 9.76 -16.58
N ASP A 77 -7.77 10.58 -15.61
CA ASP A 77 -7.83 10.24 -14.18
C ASP A 77 -9.29 10.09 -13.70
N ARG A 78 -10.19 10.97 -14.12
CA ARG A 78 -11.61 10.94 -13.73
C ARG A 78 -12.33 9.73 -14.32
N GLU A 79 -12.07 9.42 -15.58
CA GLU A 79 -12.63 8.24 -16.24
C GLU A 79 -12.12 6.95 -15.59
N THR A 80 -10.82 6.88 -15.30
CA THR A 80 -10.22 5.75 -14.58
C THR A 80 -10.84 5.56 -13.21
N VAL A 81 -11.01 6.63 -12.43
CA VAL A 81 -11.66 6.56 -11.11
C VAL A 81 -13.12 6.14 -11.23
N ALA A 82 -13.86 6.64 -12.22
CA ALA A 82 -15.25 6.24 -12.45
C ALA A 82 -15.35 4.75 -12.82
N ARG A 83 -14.45 4.25 -13.68
CA ARG A 83 -14.36 2.84 -14.03
C ARG A 83 -14.08 1.98 -12.81
N LEU A 84 -13.08 2.33 -12.01
CA LEU A 84 -12.71 1.59 -10.80
C LEU A 84 -13.84 1.55 -9.77
N ARG A 85 -14.64 2.62 -9.64
CA ARG A 85 -15.81 2.63 -8.77
C ARG A 85 -16.87 1.64 -9.24
N ARG A 86 -17.19 1.65 -10.53
CA ARG A 86 -18.15 0.69 -11.12
C ARG A 86 -17.68 -0.75 -10.94
N GLU A 87 -16.39 -1.01 -11.17
CA GLU A 87 -15.80 -2.34 -11.00
C GLU A 87 -15.83 -2.79 -9.54
N LYS A 88 -15.51 -1.91 -8.59
CA LYS A 88 -15.67 -2.20 -7.17
C LYS A 88 -17.11 -2.55 -6.81
N ASP A 89 -18.08 -1.79 -7.31
CA ASP A 89 -19.50 -2.02 -7.02
C ASP A 89 -19.99 -3.34 -7.65
N GLU A 90 -19.46 -3.72 -8.81
CA GLU A 90 -19.70 -5.02 -9.45
C GLU A 90 -19.10 -6.17 -8.63
N LEU A 91 -17.82 -6.07 -8.26
CA LEU A 91 -17.15 -7.08 -7.43
C LEU A 91 -17.85 -7.27 -6.09
N THR A 92 -18.31 -6.17 -5.48
CA THR A 92 -19.07 -6.23 -4.23
C THR A 92 -20.37 -6.99 -4.42
N ARG A 93 -21.09 -6.77 -5.52
CA ARG A 93 -22.32 -7.53 -5.84
C ARG A 93 -22.03 -9.02 -6.05
N HIS A 94 -20.98 -9.36 -6.79
CA HIS A 94 -20.58 -10.76 -6.97
C HIS A 94 -20.22 -11.45 -5.65
N LEU A 95 -19.52 -10.77 -4.74
CA LEU A 95 -19.21 -11.34 -3.43
C LEU A 95 -20.46 -11.71 -2.64
N HIS A 96 -21.48 -10.84 -2.62
CA HIS A 96 -22.75 -11.14 -1.94
C HIS A 96 -23.47 -12.34 -2.57
N ILE A 97 -23.49 -12.41 -3.91
CA ILE A 97 -24.10 -13.55 -4.63
C ILE A 97 -23.37 -14.85 -4.30
N TYR A 98 -22.03 -14.85 -4.32
CA TYR A 98 -21.24 -16.03 -4.02
C TYR A 98 -21.38 -16.46 -2.56
N GLU A 99 -21.43 -15.50 -1.64
CA GLU A 99 -21.69 -15.79 -0.23
C GLU A 99 -23.03 -16.51 -0.04
N ASP A 100 -24.09 -16.01 -0.66
CA ASP A 100 -25.42 -16.63 -0.58
C ASP A 100 -25.46 -18.02 -1.25
N HIS A 101 -24.76 -18.20 -2.38
CA HIS A 101 -24.61 -19.52 -2.99
C HIS A 101 -23.86 -20.50 -2.08
N ILE A 102 -22.77 -20.07 -1.43
CA ILE A 102 -22.02 -20.92 -0.50
C ILE A 102 -22.91 -21.30 0.69
N ARG A 103 -23.65 -20.36 1.28
CA ARG A 103 -24.60 -20.65 2.37
C ARG A 103 -25.64 -21.68 1.92
N ARG A 104 -26.23 -21.49 0.74
CA ARG A 104 -27.23 -22.42 0.19
C ARG A 104 -26.66 -23.81 -0.04
N LEU A 105 -25.50 -23.92 -0.69
CA LEU A 105 -24.82 -25.19 -0.92
C LEU A 105 -24.44 -25.88 0.39
N THR A 106 -24.05 -25.12 1.41
CA THR A 106 -23.73 -25.67 2.74
C THR A 106 -24.97 -26.29 3.39
N ILE A 107 -26.11 -25.61 3.34
CA ILE A 107 -27.39 -26.11 3.86
C ILE A 107 -27.84 -27.34 3.06
N GLU A 108 -27.78 -27.30 1.73
CA GLU A 108 -28.16 -28.42 0.86
C GLU A 108 -27.26 -29.63 1.09
N ASN A 109 -25.95 -29.43 1.24
CA ASN A 109 -25.00 -30.51 1.56
C ASN A 109 -25.29 -31.15 2.91
N ALA A 110 -25.59 -30.35 3.95
CA ALA A 110 -25.96 -30.87 5.26
C ALA A 110 -27.26 -31.70 5.20
N LYS A 111 -28.26 -31.24 4.44
CA LYS A 111 -29.51 -32.00 4.23
C LYS A 111 -29.27 -33.32 3.50
N LEU A 112 -28.54 -33.29 2.39
CA LEU A 112 -28.21 -34.49 1.61
C LEU A 112 -27.38 -35.48 2.43
N THR A 113 -26.47 -34.97 3.25
CA THR A 113 -25.72 -35.79 4.20
C THR A 113 -26.65 -36.53 5.15
N ALA A 114 -27.56 -35.80 5.82
CA ALA A 114 -28.48 -36.40 6.79
C ALA A 114 -29.42 -37.42 6.12
N GLU A 115 -29.83 -37.15 4.87
CA GLU A 115 -30.61 -38.08 4.06
C GLU A 115 -29.85 -39.38 3.79
N VAL A 116 -28.59 -39.29 3.36
CA VAL A 116 -27.74 -40.45 3.11
C VAL A 116 -27.50 -41.25 4.39
N GLU A 117 -27.16 -40.60 5.50
CA GLU A 117 -26.97 -41.27 6.79
C GLU A 117 -28.24 -42.00 7.24
N ARG A 118 -29.42 -41.38 7.06
CA ARG A 118 -30.70 -42.02 7.38
C ARG A 118 -30.98 -43.23 6.51
N LEU A 119 -30.74 -43.14 5.20
CA LEU A 119 -31.03 -44.23 4.26
C LEU A 119 -30.03 -45.38 4.35
N THR A 120 -28.77 -45.10 4.71
CA THR A 120 -27.71 -46.11 4.79
C THR A 120 -27.51 -46.70 6.18
N ALA A 121 -28.10 -46.09 7.22
CA ALA A 121 -27.92 -46.46 8.63
C ALA A 121 -26.44 -46.51 9.10
N VAL A 122 -25.53 -45.92 8.33
CA VAL A 122 -24.11 -45.79 8.66
C VAL A 122 -23.86 -44.33 9.07
N PRO A 123 -23.69 -44.04 10.38
CA PRO A 123 -23.35 -42.69 10.82
C PRO A 123 -21.90 -42.35 10.46
N ARG A 124 -21.61 -41.06 10.22
CA ARG A 124 -20.24 -40.58 10.01
C ARG A 124 -19.34 -40.89 11.20
N LEU A 125 -18.13 -41.36 10.90
CA LEU A 125 -17.08 -41.68 11.88
C LEU A 125 -16.71 -40.49 12.80
N SER A 126 -16.88 -39.25 12.34
CA SER A 126 -16.67 -38.05 13.15
C SER A 126 -17.71 -37.88 14.26
N ALA A 127 -18.98 -38.26 14.02
CA ALA A 127 -20.03 -38.25 15.04
C ALA A 127 -19.82 -39.38 16.06
N PHE A 128 -19.36 -40.55 15.60
CA PHE A 128 -19.04 -41.69 16.47
C PHE A 128 -17.88 -41.40 17.45
N ARG A 129 -16.82 -40.72 17.00
CA ARG A 129 -15.71 -40.31 17.88
C ARG A 129 -16.15 -39.32 18.96
N ALA A 130 -16.98 -38.32 18.61
CA ALA A 130 -17.49 -37.35 19.58
C ALA A 130 -18.39 -37.98 20.66
N SER A 131 -19.08 -39.08 20.36
CA SER A 131 -19.88 -39.84 21.35
C SER A 131 -19.08 -40.79 22.23
N GLN A 132 -17.81 -41.06 21.92
CA GLN A 132 -16.92 -41.90 22.73
C GLN A 132 -16.11 -41.10 23.75
N ASP A 133 -16.00 -39.77 23.55
CA ASP A 133 -15.27 -38.84 24.42
C ASP A 133 -16.17 -38.17 25.49
N GLN A 134 -17.41 -38.66 25.68
CA GLN A 134 -18.35 -38.30 26.76
C GLN A 134 -18.57 -39.48 27.70
#